data_AF-A0AA39UTF7-F1
#
_entry.id   AF-A0AA39UTF7-F1
#
_cell.length_a   1.000
_cell.length_b   1.000
_cell.length_c   1.000
_cell.angle_alpha   90.00
_cell.angle_beta   90.00
_cell.angle_gamma   90.00
#
_symmetry.space_group_name_H-M   'P 1'
#
loop_
_entity.id
_entity.type
_entity.pdbx_description
1 polymer ?
#
loop_
_entity_poly.entity_id
_entity_poly.type
_entity_poly.pdbx_seq_one_letter_code
_entity_poly.pdbx_strand_id
1 'polypeptide(L)'
;MELMNTMVIKYKLNLEQEYAFCLMAVTYVKRKFSQDSPTLSAVEPFPLRLFLTGSGGTGKTYVVQALTEVMAAFGSAHAIRFMAPTGLAASINDGTTLHKGFGLRMTSRASKHSNKT
;
A
#
# COMPACT_ATOMS: atom_id res chain seq x y z
N MET A 1 -10.27 10.18 15.51
CA MET A 1 -10.59 11.03 14.36
C MET A 1 -9.59 12.18 14.20
N GLU A 2 -9.11 12.78 15.29
CA GLU A 2 -8.11 13.86 15.26
C GLU A 2 -6.84 13.50 14.46
N LEU A 3 -6.24 12.34 14.71
CA LEU A 3 -5.05 11.88 13.96
C LEU A 3 -5.28 11.82 12.44
N MET A 4 -6.45 11.36 11.99
CA MET A 4 -6.77 11.30 10.56
C MET A 4 -6.90 12.70 9.98
N ASN A 5 -7.56 13.62 10.69
CA ASN A 5 -7.67 15.01 10.30
C ASN A 5 -6.30 15.71 10.21
N THR A 6 -5.39 15.43 11.16
CA THR A 6 -4.01 15.93 11.10
C THR A 6 -3.31 15.49 9.80
N MET A 7 -3.51 14.24 9.36
CA MET A 7 -2.93 13.76 8.10
C MET A 7 -3.54 14.41 6.87
N VAL A 8 -4.86 14.59 6.83
CA VAL A 8 -5.55 15.30 5.73
C VAL A 8 -4.97 16.70 5.55
N ILE A 9 -4.81 17.44 6.65
CA ILE A 9 -4.25 18.80 6.63
C ILE A 9 -2.77 18.78 6.25
N LYS A 10 -1.96 17.91 6.88
CA LYS A 10 -0.52 17.82 6.63
C LYS A 10 -0.19 17.51 5.17
N TYR A 11 -0.92 16.56 4.59
CA TYR A 11 -0.71 16.13 3.20
C TYR A 11 -1.51 16.95 2.19
N LYS A 12 -2.32 17.91 2.64
CA LYS A 12 -3.19 18.75 1.81
C LYS A 12 -4.04 17.90 0.85
N LEU A 13 -4.64 16.84 1.40
CA LEU A 13 -5.42 15.91 0.58
C LEU A 13 -6.63 16.65 0.00
N ASN A 14 -6.87 16.46 -1.29
CA ASN A 14 -8.13 16.88 -1.88
C ASN A 14 -9.25 15.90 -1.50
N LEU A 15 -10.48 16.21 -1.91
CA LEU A 15 -11.66 15.44 -1.54
C LEU A 15 -11.56 13.95 -1.92
N GLU A 16 -11.10 13.64 -3.13
CA GLU A 16 -10.98 12.26 -3.63
C GLU A 16 -9.87 11.48 -2.89
N GLN A 17 -8.75 12.15 -2.62
CA GLN A 17 -7.63 11.60 -1.86
C GLN A 17 -8.02 11.35 -0.40
N GLU A 18 -8.76 12.28 0.22
CA GLU A 18 -9.27 12.15 1.59
C GLU A 18 -10.23 10.96 1.68
N TYR A 19 -11.15 10.78 0.73
CA TYR A 19 -12.02 9.61 0.73
C TYR A 19 -11.23 8.29 0.68
N ALA A 20 -10.24 8.20 -0.21
CA ALA A 20 -9.39 7.02 -0.31
C ALA A 20 -8.60 6.79 1.00
N PHE A 21 -8.00 7.85 1.54
CA PHE A 21 -7.25 7.81 2.79
C PHE A 21 -8.13 7.37 3.96
N CYS A 22 -9.29 8.00 4.15
CA CYS A 22 -10.22 7.70 5.24
C CYS A 22 -10.75 6.26 5.13
N LEU A 23 -11.08 5.78 3.94
CA LEU A 23 -11.49 4.38 3.73
C LEU A 23 -10.39 3.41 4.20
N MET A 24 -9.14 3.65 3.80
CA MET A 24 -8.00 2.82 4.20
C MET A 24 -7.74 2.91 5.71
N ALA A 25 -7.69 4.11 6.28
CA ALA A 25 -7.36 4.35 7.68
C ALA A 25 -8.44 3.80 8.63
N VAL A 26 -9.73 4.00 8.32
CA VAL A 26 -10.84 3.44 9.10
C VAL A 26 -10.81 1.92 9.04
N THR A 27 -10.58 1.33 7.85
CA THR A 27 -10.49 -0.12 7.73
C THR A 27 -9.33 -0.70 8.54
N TYR A 28 -8.18 -0.04 8.51
CA TYR A 28 -7.02 -0.42 9.32
C TYR A 28 -7.34 -0.36 10.83
N VAL A 29 -7.91 0.75 11.31
CA VAL A 29 -8.26 0.93 12.73
C VAL A 29 -9.26 -0.13 13.19
N LYS A 30 -10.33 -0.36 12.43
CA LYS A 30 -11.32 -1.40 12.73
C LYS A 30 -10.64 -2.75 12.92
N ARG A 31 -9.81 -3.17 11.96
CA ARG A 31 -9.09 -4.45 12.05
C ARG A 31 -8.16 -4.55 13.25
N LYS A 32 -7.40 -3.48 13.54
CA LYS A 32 -6.43 -3.49 14.63
C LYS A 32 -7.12 -3.71 15.99
N PHE A 33 -8.28 -3.09 16.20
CA PHE A 33 -9.01 -3.18 17.47
C PHE A 33 -10.09 -4.28 17.51
N SER A 34 -10.50 -4.84 16.37
CA SER A 34 -11.42 -5.98 16.31
C SER A 34 -10.77 -7.33 16.69
N GLN A 35 -9.44 -7.40 16.80
CA GLN A 35 -8.74 -8.63 17.21
C GLN A 35 -8.89 -8.96 18.72
N ASP A 36 -9.50 -8.09 19.53
CA ASP A 36 -9.61 -8.27 20.98
C ASP A 36 -10.91 -8.97 21.45
N SER A 37 -11.81 -9.38 20.54
CA SER A 37 -13.05 -10.11 20.91
C SER A 37 -12.93 -11.61 20.57
N PRO A 38 -12.77 -12.51 21.57
CA PRO A 38 -12.66 -13.95 21.33
C PRO A 38 -14.00 -14.63 21.07
N THR A 39 -15.11 -13.89 21.07
CA THR A 39 -16.46 -14.45 20.93
C THR A 39 -17.14 -13.98 19.65
N LEU A 40 -17.50 -14.98 18.84
CA LEU A 40 -18.22 -14.96 17.56
C LEU A 40 -17.37 -14.73 16.30
N SER A 41 -17.19 -15.86 15.61
CA SER A 41 -17.03 -16.08 14.18
C SER A 41 -17.98 -15.26 13.30
N ALA A 42 -17.84 -13.93 13.28
CA ALA A 42 -18.35 -13.10 12.22
C ALA A 42 -17.22 -12.98 11.19
N VAL A 43 -17.39 -13.65 10.06
CA VAL A 43 -16.58 -13.53 8.85
C VAL A 43 -16.19 -12.06 8.64
N GLU A 44 -14.94 -11.68 8.94
CA GLU A 44 -14.39 -10.38 8.52
C GLU A 44 -14.52 -10.35 6.99
N PRO A 45 -15.33 -9.45 6.40
CA PRO A 45 -15.68 -9.55 4.99
C PRO A 45 -14.51 -9.02 4.18
N PHE A 46 -13.53 -9.88 3.93
CA PHE A 46 -12.40 -9.72 3.02
C PHE A 46 -11.42 -8.56 3.32
N PRO A 47 -10.10 -8.76 3.10
CA PRO A 47 -9.12 -7.66 3.14
C PRO A 47 -9.56 -6.51 2.22
N LEU A 48 -9.25 -5.26 2.58
CA LEU A 48 -9.54 -4.10 1.71
C LEU A 48 -8.73 -4.24 0.42
N ARG A 49 -9.42 -4.49 -0.70
CA ARG A 49 -8.83 -4.54 -2.03
C ARG A 49 -9.15 -3.23 -2.74
N LEU A 50 -8.24 -2.26 -2.60
CA LEU A 50 -8.40 -0.94 -3.20
C LEU A 50 -7.54 -0.81 -4.45
N PHE A 51 -8.15 -0.39 -5.56
CA PHE A 51 -7.43 0.03 -6.76
C PHE A 51 -7.52 1.55 -6.89
N LEU A 52 -6.47 2.26 -6.48
CA LEU A 52 -6.38 3.71 -6.58
C LEU A 52 -5.72 4.10 -7.91
N THR A 53 -6.51 4.62 -8.84
CA THR A 53 -6.07 5.00 -10.20
C THR A 53 -6.06 6.52 -10.42
N GLY A 54 -5.53 6.96 -11.56
CA GLY A 54 -5.38 8.36 -11.96
C GLY A 54 -4.08 8.60 -12.70
N SER A 55 -3.98 9.71 -13.44
CA SER A 55 -2.77 10.08 -14.19
C SER A 55 -1.54 10.28 -13.30
N GLY A 56 -0.35 10.32 -13.90
CA GLY A 56 0.87 10.68 -13.18
C GLY A 56 0.73 12.04 -12.50
N GLY A 57 1.26 12.19 -11.28
CA GLY A 57 1.20 13.45 -10.53
C GLY A 57 -0.08 13.71 -9.73
N THR A 58 -1.10 12.83 -9.77
CA THR A 58 -2.36 13.04 -9.01
C THR A 58 -2.28 12.74 -7.50
N GLY A 59 -1.08 12.64 -6.93
CA GLY A 59 -0.91 12.48 -5.47
C GLY A 59 -1.32 11.13 -4.87
N LYS A 60 -1.50 10.07 -5.68
CA LYS A 60 -1.80 8.71 -5.17
C LYS A 60 -0.78 8.24 -4.11
N THR A 61 0.49 8.53 -4.35
CA THR A 61 1.56 8.22 -3.39
C THR A 61 1.36 8.93 -2.06
N TYR A 62 0.87 10.18 -2.06
CA TYR A 62 0.66 10.96 -0.84
C TYR A 62 -0.45 10.35 0.02
N VAL A 63 -1.51 9.80 -0.59
CA VAL A 63 -2.56 9.05 0.12
C VAL A 63 -1.98 7.87 0.91
N VAL A 64 -1.07 7.12 0.30
CA VAL A 64 -0.44 5.97 0.95
C VAL A 64 0.57 6.40 2.03
N GLN A 65 1.30 7.50 1.81
CA GLN A 65 2.20 8.07 2.82
C GLN A 65 1.45 8.56 4.06
N ALA A 66 0.33 9.27 3.86
CA ALA A 66 -0.56 9.68 4.95
C ALA A 66 -1.05 8.48 5.77
N LEU A 67 -1.46 7.39 5.12
CA LEU A 67 -1.81 6.14 5.80
C LEU A 67 -0.64 5.53 6.58
N THR A 68 0.55 5.58 6.00
CA THR A 68 1.76 5.03 6.63
C THR A 68 2.06 5.74 7.94
N GLU A 69 1.87 7.07 8.01
CA GLU A 69 2.00 7.83 9.25
C GLU A 69 0.94 7.48 10.29
N VAL A 70 -0.32 7.27 9.88
CA VAL A 70 -1.34 6.75 10.80
C VAL A 70 -0.89 5.41 11.36
N MET A 71 -0.47 4.47 10.51
CA MET A 71 -0.02 3.15 10.97
C MET A 71 1.22 3.23 11.87
N ALA A 72 2.14 4.16 11.59
CA ALA A 72 3.30 4.43 12.43
C ALA A 72 2.92 4.91 13.84
N ALA A 73 1.93 5.80 13.95
CA ALA A 73 1.42 6.27 15.24
C ALA A 73 0.84 5.15 16.12
N PHE A 74 0.43 4.03 15.50
CA PHE A 74 -0.04 2.82 16.17
C PHE A 74 1.02 1.71 16.27
N GLY A 75 2.30 2.03 16.02
CA GLY A 75 3.42 1.06 16.08
C GLY A 75 3.42 0.03 14.95
N SER A 76 2.64 0.22 13.89
CA SER A 76 2.43 -0.74 12.81
C SER A 76 2.98 -0.27 11.46
N ALA A 77 3.94 0.66 11.45
CA ALA A 77 4.62 1.09 10.22
C ALA A 77 5.21 -0.09 9.42
N HIS A 78 5.78 -1.07 10.12
CA HIS A 78 6.38 -2.27 9.54
C HIS A 78 5.38 -3.19 8.81
N ALA A 79 4.07 -3.02 9.03
CA ALA A 79 3.03 -3.84 8.40
C ALA A 79 2.69 -3.38 6.97
N ILE A 80 3.23 -2.25 6.50
CA ILE A 80 3.11 -1.81 5.10
C ILE A 80 4.38 -2.16 4.34
N ARG A 81 4.21 -2.72 3.14
CA ARG A 81 5.30 -2.90 2.17
C ARG A 81 4.95 -2.21 0.86
N PHE A 82 5.79 -1.26 0.46
CA PHE A 82 5.71 -0.64 -0.86
C PHE A 82 6.32 -1.57 -1.91
N MET A 83 5.55 -1.85 -2.95
CA MET A 83 6.01 -2.65 -4.08
C MET A 83 5.68 -1.99 -5.40
N ALA A 84 6.59 -2.07 -6.36
CA ALA A 84 6.39 -1.57 -7.72
C ALA A 84 6.96 -2.50 -8.79
N PRO A 85 6.53 -2.39 -10.05
CA PRO A 85 7.06 -3.25 -11.12
C PRO A 85 8.55 -3.01 -11.46
N THR A 86 9.03 -1.77 -11.37
CA THR A 86 10.40 -1.36 -11.73
C THR A 86 11.18 -0.85 -10.53
N GLY A 87 12.51 -0.93 -10.60
CA GLY A 87 13.39 -0.50 -9.51
C GLY A 87 13.23 0.98 -9.16
N LEU A 88 13.18 1.86 -10.17
CA LEU A 88 13.01 3.29 -9.97
C LEU A 88 11.65 3.64 -9.34
N ALA A 89 10.57 2.97 -9.72
CA ALA A 89 9.27 3.19 -9.10
C ALA A 89 9.23 2.69 -7.65
N ALA A 90 9.93 1.58 -7.36
CA ALA A 90 10.02 1.05 -6.00
C ALA A 90 10.82 1.97 -5.08
N SER A 91 11.93 2.55 -5.56
CA SER A 91 12.78 3.42 -4.76
C SER A 91 12.12 4.74 -4.33
N ILE A 92 11.03 5.16 -4.98
CA ILE A 92 10.29 6.39 -4.61
C ILE A 92 9.73 6.34 -3.18
N ASN A 93 9.41 5.16 -2.67
CA ASN A 93 8.87 4.97 -1.30
C ASN A 93 9.66 3.93 -0.52
N ASP A 94 10.99 3.88 -0.70
CA ASP A 94 11.87 2.90 -0.04
C ASP A 94 11.36 1.45 -0.16
N GLY A 95 10.72 1.16 -1.29
CA GLY A 95 10.03 -0.09 -1.56
C GLY A 95 10.94 -1.13 -2.19
N THR A 96 10.31 -2.23 -2.58
CA THR A 96 10.96 -3.31 -3.32
C THR A 96 10.25 -3.56 -4.64
N THR A 97 10.93 -4.18 -5.59
CA THR A 97 10.25 -4.59 -6.82
C THR A 97 9.30 -5.76 -6.53
N LEU A 98 8.22 -5.92 -7.30
CA LEU A 98 7.31 -7.05 -7.14
C LEU A 98 8.07 -8.39 -7.18
N HIS A 99 9.01 -8.54 -8.12
CA HIS A 99 9.81 -9.77 -8.22
C HIS A 99 10.69 -10.00 -6.99
N LYS A 100 11.36 -8.97 -6.45
CA LYS A 100 12.17 -9.11 -5.23
C LYS A 100 11.30 -9.36 -4.00
N GLY A 101 10.17 -8.65 -3.86
CA GLY A 101 9.25 -8.76 -2.73
C GLY A 101 8.56 -10.12 -2.62
N PHE A 102 8.27 -10.75 -3.76
CA PHE A 102 7.65 -12.09 -3.83
C PHE A 102 8.64 -13.22 -4.13
N GLY A 103 9.95 -12.94 -4.23
CA GLY A 103 10.96 -13.97 -4.54
C GLY A 103 10.86 -14.57 -5.94
N LEU A 104 10.28 -13.85 -6.90
CA LEU A 104 10.11 -14.31 -8.28
C LEU A 104 11.43 -14.20 -9.03
N ARG A 105 11.88 -15.30 -9.61
CA ARG A 105 13.07 -15.32 -10.48
C ARG A 105 12.69 -14.80 -11.86
N MET A 106 13.43 -13.80 -12.34
CA MET A 106 13.32 -13.36 -13.73
C MET A 106 14.01 -14.39 -14.62
N THR A 107 13.25 -15.13 -15.41
CA THR A 107 13.83 -16.00 -16.45
C THR A 107 14.26 -15.12 -17.62
N SER A 108 15.55 -15.11 -17.95
CA SER A 108 15.98 -14.56 -19.23
C SER A 108 15.35 -15.39 -20.34
N ARG A 109 14.71 -14.73 -21.31
CA ARG A 109 14.29 -15.38 -22.56
C ARG A 109 15.53 -16.09 -23.12
N ALA A 110 15.46 -17.40 -23.31
CA ALA A 110 16.57 -18.16 -23.91
C ALA A 110 17.01 -17.45 -25.19
N SER A 111 18.26 -16.98 -25.23
CA SER A 111 18.86 -16.53 -26.47
C SER A 111 18.86 -17.74 -27.41
N LYS A 112 17.98 -17.74 -28.42
CA LYS A 112 18.15 -18.63 -29.57
C LYS A 112 19.38 -18.15 -30.33
N HIS A 113 20.58 -18.47 -29.83
CA HIS A 113 21.78 -18.45 -30.64
C HIS A 113 21.96 -19.85 -31.22
N SER A 114 21.24 -20.12 -32.31
CA SER A 114 21.52 -21.25 -33.19
C SER A 114 22.22 -20.71 -34.42
N ASN A 115 23.52 -20.39 -34.31
CA ASN A 115 24.38 -20.43 -35.49
C ASN A 115 24.77 -21.89 -35.70
N LYS A 116 24.08 -22.54 -36.64
CA LYS A 116 24.57 -23.75 -37.29
C LYS A 116 25.60 -23.28 -38.32
N THR A 117 26.87 -23.52 -38.06
CA THR A 117 27.89 -23.73 -39.10
C THR A 117 28.02 -25.22 -39.35
#